data_AF-A0A957Z106-F1
#
_entry.id   AF-A0A957Z106-F1
#
_cell.length_a   1.000
_cell.length_b   1.000
_cell.length_c   1.000
_cell.angle_alpha   90.00
_cell.angle_beta   90.00
_cell.angle_gamma   90.00
#
_symmetry.space_group_name_H-M   'P 1'
#
loop_
_entity.id
_entity.type
_entity.pdbx_description
1 polymer ?
#
loop_
_entity_poly.entity_id
_entity_poly.type
_entity_poly.pdbx_seq_one_letter_code
_entity_poly.pdbx_strand_id
1 'polypeptide(L)'
;MQKVDIDRPVHRNKREHMELIKLGNMGLRFALELCLLLIFSYWGWRTGETTLTKALLGMGGPVLVAAVWGVLLAPKSATRLPAPWLFLLEIGLFGLAVWALARTDRTNLAAAFGGIYLLNKVLMLLWRQ
;
A
#
# COMPACT_ATOMS: atom_id res chain seq x y z
N MET A 1 0.84 -33.91 45.09
CA MET A 1 -0.53 -33.90 44.51
C MET A 1 -0.61 -32.78 43.49
N GLN A 2 -0.65 -33.13 42.21
CA GLN A 2 -0.73 -32.19 41.09
C GLN A 2 -2.19 -32.15 40.60
N LYS A 3 -2.89 -31.06 40.88
CA LYS A 3 -4.15 -30.68 40.21
C LYS A 3 -3.94 -29.24 39.74
N VAL A 4 -3.30 -29.10 38.59
CA VAL A 4 -3.98 -28.78 37.32
C VAL A 4 -4.62 -27.40 37.43
N ASP A 5 -3.82 -26.42 37.05
CA ASP A 5 -4.23 -25.07 36.70
C ASP A 5 -5.23 -25.18 35.52
N ILE A 6 -6.53 -25.14 35.85
CA ILE A 6 -7.63 -25.00 34.89
C ILE A 6 -7.94 -23.51 34.80
N ASP A 7 -6.99 -22.70 34.34
CA ASP A 7 -7.30 -21.39 33.77
C ASP A 7 -6.89 -21.39 32.30
N ARG A 8 -7.64 -22.16 31.49
CA ARG A 8 -7.48 -22.12 30.03
C ARG A 8 -8.02 -20.77 29.55
N PRO A 9 -7.17 -19.88 28.98
CA PRO A 9 -7.56 -18.50 28.74
C PRO A 9 -8.50 -18.41 27.54
N VAL A 10 -9.81 -18.34 27.79
CA VAL A 10 -10.83 -18.01 26.76
C VAL A 10 -10.52 -16.67 26.08
N HIS A 11 -9.79 -15.78 26.76
CA HIS A 11 -9.33 -14.49 26.26
C HIS A 11 -8.16 -14.56 25.26
N ARG A 12 -7.51 -15.73 25.06
CA ARG A 12 -6.42 -15.90 24.07
C ARG A 12 -6.96 -15.85 22.63
N ASN A 13 -8.09 -16.52 22.37
CA ASN A 13 -8.64 -16.67 21.02
C ASN A 13 -9.10 -15.32 20.42
N LYS A 14 -9.73 -14.45 21.24
CA LYS A 14 -10.11 -13.09 20.79
C LYS A 14 -8.91 -12.23 20.39
N ARG A 15 -7.74 -12.41 21.03
CA ARG A 15 -6.52 -11.69 20.65
C ARG A 15 -5.93 -12.24 19.36
N GLU A 16 -5.90 -13.56 19.20
CA GLU A 16 -5.40 -14.21 17.97
C GLU A 16 -6.20 -13.79 16.73
N HIS A 17 -7.54 -13.79 16.80
CA HIS A 17 -8.37 -13.34 15.66
C HIS A 17 -8.13 -11.87 15.29
N MET A 18 -7.98 -10.99 16.27
CA MET A 18 -7.70 -9.57 16.02
C MET A 18 -6.32 -9.36 15.40
N GLU A 19 -5.30 -10.09 15.87
CA GLU A 19 -3.94 -9.98 15.31
C GLU A 19 -3.86 -10.54 13.88
N LEU A 20 -4.59 -11.62 13.57
CA LEU A 20 -4.68 -12.15 12.21
C LEU A 20 -5.33 -11.16 11.23
N ILE A 21 -6.40 -10.47 11.64
CA ILE A 21 -7.06 -9.45 10.81
C ILE A 21 -6.12 -8.27 10.56
N LYS A 22 -5.43 -7.79 11.59
CA LYS A 22 -4.43 -6.72 11.47
C LYS A 22 -3.28 -7.10 10.53
N LEU A 23 -2.78 -8.33 10.65
CA LEU A 23 -1.73 -8.85 9.78
C LEU A 23 -2.20 -8.93 8.33
N GLY A 24 -3.43 -9.39 8.10
CA GLY A 24 -4.07 -9.40 6.80
C GLY A 24 -4.17 -8.00 6.17
N ASN A 25 -4.58 -7.00 6.95
CA ASN A 25 -4.65 -5.61 6.49
C ASN A 25 -3.27 -5.04 6.13
N MET A 26 -2.24 -5.35 6.93
CA MET A 26 -0.86 -4.96 6.62
C MET A 26 -0.34 -5.62 5.34
N GLY A 27 -0.60 -6.92 5.16
CA GLY A 27 -0.24 -7.64 3.95
C GLY A 27 -0.95 -7.09 2.71
N LEU A 28 -2.25 -6.78 2.84
CA LEU A 28 -3.03 -6.17 1.76
C LEU A 28 -2.51 -4.78 1.40
N ARG A 29 -2.10 -3.99 2.40
CA ARG A 29 -1.44 -2.70 2.17
C ARG A 29 -0.18 -2.91 1.35
N PHE A 30 0.72 -3.76 1.80
CA PHE A 30 1.95 -4.06 1.07
C PHE A 30 1.71 -4.56 -0.37
N ALA A 31 0.69 -5.37 -0.59
CA ALA A 31 0.33 -5.81 -1.94
C ALA A 31 -0.16 -4.65 -2.83
N LEU A 32 -1.00 -3.77 -2.28
CA LEU A 32 -1.45 -2.57 -2.98
C LEU A 32 -0.29 -1.62 -3.29
N GLU A 33 0.65 -1.50 -2.36
CA GLU A 33 1.88 -0.74 -2.50
C GLU A 33 2.74 -1.25 -3.68
N LEU A 34 2.93 -2.57 -3.80
CA LEU A 34 3.60 -3.18 -4.95
C LEU A 34 2.85 -2.98 -6.26
N CYS A 35 1.53 -3.15 -6.23
CA CYS A 35 0.69 -2.91 -7.41
C CYS A 35 0.76 -1.45 -7.88
N LEU A 36 0.84 -0.48 -6.97
CA LEU A 36 1.04 0.93 -7.31
C LEU A 36 2.34 1.14 -8.10
N LEU A 37 3.43 0.53 -7.64
CA LEU A 37 4.72 0.58 -8.35
C LEU A 37 4.60 -0.04 -9.74
N LEU A 38 3.97 -1.21 -9.87
CA LEU A 38 3.76 -1.87 -11.16
C LEU A 38 2.94 -1.02 -12.14
N ILE A 39 1.91 -0.33 -11.64
CA ILE A 39 1.07 0.57 -12.42
C ILE A 39 1.89 1.75 -12.94
N PHE A 40 2.70 2.37 -12.09
CA PHE A 40 3.60 3.43 -12.49
C PHE A 40 4.63 2.95 -13.52
N SER A 41 5.19 1.74 -13.36
CA SER A 41 6.09 1.15 -14.34
C SER A 41 5.40 0.97 -15.69
N TYR A 42 4.19 0.42 -15.66
CA TYR A 42 3.42 0.11 -16.86
C TYR A 42 3.02 1.38 -17.61
N TRP A 43 2.60 2.42 -16.89
CA TRP A 43 2.28 3.72 -17.48
C TRP A 43 3.51 4.37 -18.10
N GLY A 44 4.65 4.41 -17.40
CA GLY A 44 5.88 4.99 -17.93
C GLY A 44 6.37 4.29 -19.20
N TRP A 45 6.15 2.97 -19.31
CA TRP A 45 6.44 2.21 -20.52
C TRP A 45 5.52 2.55 -21.70
N ARG A 46 4.29 2.98 -21.42
CA ARG A 46 3.30 3.34 -22.44
C ARG A 46 3.44 4.79 -22.92
N THR A 47 3.87 5.70 -22.04
CA THR A 47 3.94 7.15 -22.32
C THR A 47 5.19 7.56 -23.10
N GLY A 48 6.31 6.82 -23.01
CA GLY A 48 7.51 7.17 -23.78
C GLY A 48 7.31 6.96 -25.29
N GLU A 49 7.68 7.95 -26.12
CA GLU A 49 7.67 7.79 -27.58
C GLU A 49 8.90 7.01 -28.09
N THR A 50 10.02 7.07 -27.37
CA THR A 50 11.27 6.37 -27.70
C THR A 50 11.58 5.29 -26.65
N THR A 51 12.26 4.21 -27.06
CA THR A 51 12.63 3.08 -26.17
C THR A 51 13.38 3.54 -24.91
N LEU A 52 14.18 4.59 -25.02
CA LEU A 52 14.99 5.16 -23.93
C LEU A 52 14.14 5.98 -22.95
N THR A 53 13.19 6.80 -23.45
CA THR A 53 12.24 7.53 -22.59
C THR A 53 11.24 6.58 -21.94
N LYS A 54 10.80 5.52 -22.63
CA LYS A 54 9.98 4.43 -22.04
C LYS A 54 10.68 3.75 -20.87
N ALA A 55 11.97 3.43 -21.01
CA ALA A 55 12.75 2.81 -19.94
C ALA A 55 12.99 3.77 -18.77
N LEU A 56 13.33 5.03 -19.05
CA LEU A 56 13.53 6.05 -18.03
C LEU A 56 12.25 6.39 -17.26
N LEU A 57 11.10 6.53 -17.93
CA LEU A 57 9.82 6.81 -17.26
C LEU A 57 9.27 5.55 -16.57
N GLY A 58 9.41 4.38 -17.19
CA GLY A 58 8.93 3.09 -16.68
C GLY A 58 9.76 2.54 -15.52
N MET A 59 11.06 2.83 -15.43
CA MET A 59 11.86 2.48 -14.24
C MET A 59 12.00 3.67 -13.28
N GLY A 60 12.14 4.89 -13.80
CA GLY A 60 12.32 6.08 -12.98
C GLY A 60 11.11 6.43 -12.14
N GLY A 61 9.88 6.26 -12.64
CA GLY A 61 8.66 6.48 -11.86
C GLY A 61 8.60 5.60 -10.59
N PRO A 62 8.67 4.27 -10.71
CA PRO A 62 8.68 3.36 -9.57
C PRO A 62 9.88 3.56 -8.64
N VAL A 63 11.08 3.78 -9.20
CA VAL A 63 12.29 3.99 -8.40
C VAL A 63 12.21 5.29 -7.60
N LEU A 64 11.71 6.38 -8.21
CA LEU A 64 11.47 7.64 -7.49
C LEU A 64 10.42 7.47 -6.41
N VAL A 65 9.30 6.80 -6.71
CA VAL A 65 8.25 6.52 -5.72
C VAL A 65 8.79 5.67 -4.57
N ALA A 66 9.54 4.60 -4.86
CA ALA A 66 10.16 3.74 -3.87
C ALA A 66 11.24 4.48 -3.05
N ALA A 67 12.01 5.36 -3.67
CA ALA A 67 13.01 6.18 -2.97
C ALA A 67 12.35 7.22 -2.06
N VAL A 68 11.33 7.94 -2.56
CA VAL A 68 10.53 8.88 -1.78
C VAL A 68 9.89 8.15 -0.59
N TRP A 69 9.39 6.93 -0.78
CA TRP A 69 8.92 6.09 0.31
C TRP A 69 10.02 5.64 1.28
N GLY A 70 11.12 5.11 0.78
CA GLY A 70 12.22 4.65 1.63
C GLY A 70 12.81 5.77 2.48
N VAL A 71 12.77 7.01 1.98
CA VAL A 71 13.29 8.18 2.69
C VAL A 71 12.23 8.82 3.59
N LEU A 72 10.97 8.93 3.17
CA LEU A 72 9.93 9.66 3.90
C LEU A 72 9.00 8.77 4.75
N LEU A 73 8.75 7.52 4.32
CA LEU A 73 7.88 6.56 4.99
C LEU A 73 8.61 5.60 5.93
N ALA A 74 9.91 5.35 5.74
CA ALA A 74 10.60 4.32 6.50
C ALA A 74 10.59 4.63 8.02
N PRO A 75 10.23 3.65 8.87
CA PRO A 75 10.12 3.83 10.32
C PRO A 75 11.44 4.20 11.02
N LYS A 76 12.58 4.10 10.30
CA LYS A 76 13.93 4.47 10.78
C LYS A 76 14.49 5.77 10.18
N SER A 77 13.72 6.52 9.38
CA SER A 77 14.19 7.79 8.81
C SER A 77 14.14 8.91 9.85
N ALA A 78 15.23 9.68 9.96
CA ALA A 78 15.33 10.86 10.83
C ALA A 78 14.31 11.97 10.47
N THR A 79 13.76 11.93 9.26
CA THR A 79 12.81 12.89 8.69
C THR A 79 11.41 12.28 8.56
N ARG A 80 10.93 11.62 9.61
CA ARG A 80 9.58 11.07 9.63
C ARG A 80 8.56 12.20 9.50
N LEU A 81 7.92 12.31 8.35
CA LEU A 81 6.83 13.26 8.15
C LEU A 81 5.68 12.93 9.13
N PRO A 82 5.01 13.94 9.70
CA PRO A 82 3.85 13.70 10.56
C PRO A 82 2.75 12.96 9.78
N ALA A 83 2.05 12.05 10.46
CA ALA A 83 1.00 11.17 9.91
C ALA A 83 0.04 11.80 8.86
N PRO A 84 -0.43 13.06 8.98
CA PRO A 84 -1.26 13.68 7.94
C PRO A 84 -0.55 13.89 6.60
N TRP A 85 0.75 14.22 6.59
CA TRP A 85 1.50 14.41 5.34
C TRP A 85 1.73 13.11 4.60
N LEU A 86 1.97 12.03 5.36
CA LEU A 86 2.05 10.67 4.85
C LEU A 86 0.77 10.28 4.13
N PHE A 87 -0.38 10.56 4.74
CA PHE A 87 -1.68 10.25 4.18
C PHE A 87 -1.98 11.04 2.89
N LEU A 88 -1.59 12.31 2.84
CA LEU A 88 -1.70 13.16 1.65
C LEU A 88 -0.83 12.64 0.50
N LEU A 89 0.42 12.27 0.79
CA LEU A 89 1.34 11.73 -0.21
C LEU A 89 0.85 10.38 -0.75
N GLU A 90 0.32 9.53 0.12
CA GLU A 90 -0.29 8.25 -0.26
C GLU A 90 -1.50 8.46 -1.18
N ILE A 91 -2.41 9.38 -0.85
CA ILE A 91 -3.54 9.74 -1.71
C ILE A 91 -3.06 10.29 -3.05
N GLY A 92 -2.04 11.16 -3.02
CA GLY A 92 -1.47 11.74 -4.24
C GLY A 92 -0.91 10.66 -5.17
N LEU A 93 -0.13 9.72 -4.63
CA LEU A 93 0.44 8.60 -5.38
C LEU A 93 -0.65 7.67 -5.92
N PHE A 94 -1.61 7.27 -5.09
CA PHE A 94 -2.73 6.42 -5.53
C PHE A 94 -3.61 7.12 -6.57
N GLY A 95 -3.88 8.41 -6.39
CA GLY A 95 -4.62 9.23 -7.35
C GLY A 95 -3.89 9.32 -8.69
N LEU A 96 -2.57 9.53 -8.67
CA LEU A 96 -1.75 9.48 -9.88
C LEU A 96 -1.76 8.10 -10.53
N ALA A 97 -1.70 7.02 -9.76
CA ALA A 97 -1.75 5.65 -10.29
C ALA A 97 -3.09 5.36 -10.99
N VAL A 98 -4.22 5.79 -10.38
CA VAL A 98 -5.56 5.68 -10.99
C VAL A 98 -5.65 6.52 -12.26
N TRP A 99 -5.12 7.76 -12.23
CA TRP A 99 -5.09 8.64 -13.40
C TRP A 99 -4.25 8.07 -14.55
N ALA A 100 -3.09 7.49 -14.22
CA ALA A 100 -2.21 6.79 -15.15
C ALA A 100 -2.89 5.57 -15.79
N LEU A 101 -3.60 4.76 -15.00
CA LEU A 101 -4.41 3.64 -15.51
C LEU A 101 -5.57 4.10 -16.40
N ALA A 102 -6.23 5.21 -16.03
CA ALA A 102 -7.31 5.79 -16.83
C ALA A 102 -6.80 6.25 -18.21
N ARG A 103 -5.59 6.81 -18.28
CA ARG A 103 -4.90 7.11 -19.55
C ARG A 103 -4.53 5.87 -20.37
N THR A 104 -4.60 4.69 -19.77
CA THR A 104 -4.16 3.43 -20.35
C THR A 104 -5.32 2.59 -20.90
N ASP A 105 -6.54 3.13 -20.93
CA ASP A 105 -7.76 2.45 -21.41
C ASP A 105 -8.11 1.17 -20.64
N ARG A 106 -7.48 0.95 -19.48
CA ARG A 106 -7.70 -0.21 -18.60
C ARG A 106 -8.52 0.21 -17.38
N THR A 107 -9.69 0.78 -17.64
CA THR A 107 -10.61 1.30 -16.63
C THR A 107 -11.03 0.25 -15.59
N ASN A 108 -11.16 -1.01 -16.00
CA ASN A 108 -11.48 -2.12 -15.08
C ASN A 108 -10.39 -2.35 -14.02
N LEU A 109 -9.10 -2.28 -14.39
CA LEU A 109 -8.00 -2.40 -13.44
C LEU A 109 -7.90 -1.15 -12.55
N ALA A 110 -8.19 0.03 -13.11
CA ALA A 110 -8.25 1.29 -12.36
C ALA A 110 -9.30 1.23 -11.24
N ALA A 111 -10.51 0.78 -11.59
CA ALA A 111 -11.62 0.64 -10.66
C ALA A 111 -11.37 -0.44 -9.61
N ALA A 112 -10.85 -1.61 -10.03
CA ALA A 112 -10.48 -2.68 -9.10
C ALA A 112 -9.42 -2.21 -8.10
N PHE A 113 -8.35 -1.58 -8.59
CA PHE A 113 -7.26 -1.10 -7.75
C PHE A 113 -7.69 0.02 -6.79
N GLY A 114 -8.43 1.01 -7.30
CA GLY A 114 -8.99 2.09 -6.49
C GLY A 114 -9.99 1.59 -5.44
N GLY A 115 -10.84 0.63 -5.80
CA GLY A 115 -11.79 0.00 -4.89
C GLY A 115 -11.13 -0.79 -3.76
N ILE A 116 -10.12 -1.61 -4.09
CA ILE A 116 -9.36 -2.37 -3.08
C ILE A 116 -8.58 -1.41 -2.17
N TYR A 117 -8.00 -0.34 -2.72
CA TYR A 117 -7.33 0.70 -1.94
C TYR A 117 -8.29 1.38 -0.95
N LEU A 118 -9.45 1.84 -1.43
CA LEU A 118 -10.47 2.46 -0.59
C LEU A 118 -10.93 1.53 0.54
N LEU A 119 -11.21 0.27 0.20
CA LEU A 119 -11.63 -0.72 1.18
C LEU A 119 -10.56 -0.91 2.26
N ASN A 120 -9.30 -1.11 1.86
CA ASN A 120 -8.19 -1.27 2.79
C ASN A 120 -8.01 -0.02 3.67
N LYS A 121 -8.15 1.17 3.09
CA LYS A 121 -8.02 2.42 3.84
C LYS A 121 -9.12 2.62 4.86
N VAL A 122 -10.37 2.33 4.50
CA VAL A 122 -11.52 2.37 5.42
C VAL A 122 -11.29 1.38 6.57
N LEU A 123 -10.78 0.19 6.27
CA LEU A 123 -10.45 -0.82 7.27
C LEU A 123 -9.35 -0.36 8.24
N MET A 124 -8.29 0.26 7.72
CA MET A 124 -7.24 0.87 8.55
C MET A 124 -7.78 2.00 9.44
N LEU A 125 -8.65 2.87 8.90
CA LEU A 125 -9.26 3.96 9.65
C LEU A 125 -10.19 3.46 10.76
N LEU A 126 -11.02 2.45 10.47
CA LEU A 126 -11.92 1.84 11.46
C LEU A 126 -11.15 1.19 12.61
N TRP A 127 -10.03 0.53 12.32
CA TRP A 127 -9.18 -0.08 13.34
C TRP A 127 -8.14 0.87 13.96
N ARG A 128 -8.02 2.10 13.45
CA ARG A 128 -7.03 3.10 13.86
C ARG A 128 -5.60 2.55 13.89
N GLN A 129 -5.26 1.70 12.91
CA GLN A 129 -3.90 1.21 12.64
C GLN A 129 -3.05 2.30 11.97
#